data_AF-A0A7W6GS33-F1
#
_entry.id   AF-A0A7W6GS33-F1
#
_cell.length_a   1.000
_cell.length_b   1.000
_cell.length_c   1.000
_cell.angle_alpha   90.00
_cell.angle_beta   90.00
_cell.angle_gamma   90.00
#
_symmetry.space_group_name_H-M   'P 1'
#
loop_
_entity.id
_entity.type
_entity.pdbx_description
1 polymer ?
#
loop_
_entity_poly.entity_id
_entity_poly.type
_entity_poly.pdbx_seq_one_letter_code
_entity_poly.pdbx_strand_id
1 'polypeptide(L)'
;MPYQHNPIRRGDDGRIRHIDVPTLMQAPDGFAQLRIALEELGETLPDRNHKGEPPWLLAPESTKDSLTWKVRRGETLMTNFVTWFKDLAPDERQTFRNRYPEPPAWTGFYDSLA
;
A
#
# COMPACT_ATOMS: atom_id res chain seq x y z
N MET A 1 -4.25 -37.16 -2.22
CA MET A 1 -4.42 -35.95 -1.40
C MET A 1 -4.32 -34.75 -2.32
N PRO A 2 -5.41 -34.03 -2.65
CA PRO A 2 -5.26 -32.83 -3.47
C PRO A 2 -4.53 -31.78 -2.62
N TYR A 3 -3.39 -31.29 -3.14
CA TYR A 3 -2.72 -30.12 -2.60
C TYR A 3 -3.76 -28.99 -2.52
N GLN A 4 -4.14 -28.59 -1.31
CA GLN A 4 -4.87 -27.34 -1.10
C GLN A 4 -3.91 -26.22 -1.48
N HIS A 5 -3.89 -25.83 -2.76
CA HIS A 5 -3.21 -24.63 -3.21
C HIS A 5 -3.91 -23.47 -2.53
N ASN A 6 -3.35 -22.99 -1.42
CA ASN A 6 -3.93 -21.89 -0.68
C ASN A 6 -3.79 -20.62 -1.54
N PRO A 7 -4.89 -20.06 -2.06
CA PRO A 7 -4.83 -18.96 -3.00
C PRO A 7 -4.43 -17.63 -2.34
N ILE A 8 -4.43 -17.56 -1.01
CA ILE A 8 -3.97 -16.40 -0.25
C ILE A 8 -2.78 -16.85 0.61
N ARG A 9 -1.56 -16.46 0.21
CA ARG A 9 -0.35 -16.79 0.97
C ARG A 9 -0.03 -15.68 1.96
N ARG A 10 0.18 -16.10 3.21
CA ARG A 10 0.56 -15.23 4.32
C ARG A 10 2.02 -15.49 4.69
N GLY A 11 2.72 -14.44 5.15
CA GLY A 11 4.06 -14.55 5.73
C GLY A 11 4.01 -15.04 7.18
N ASP A 12 5.18 -15.27 7.78
CA ASP A 12 5.32 -15.66 9.20
C ASP A 12 4.74 -14.65 10.19
N ASP A 13 4.56 -13.41 9.76
CA ASP A 13 3.90 -12.32 10.48
C ASP A 13 2.36 -12.35 10.37
N GLY A 14 1.80 -13.38 9.73
CA GLY A 14 0.36 -13.53 9.51
C GLY A 14 -0.22 -12.60 8.43
N ARG A 15 0.63 -11.77 7.80
CA ARG A 15 0.21 -10.78 6.79
C ARG A 15 0.13 -11.38 5.41
N ILE A 16 -0.82 -10.93 4.61
CA ILE A 16 -0.95 -11.37 3.21
C ILE A 16 0.24 -10.84 2.40
N ARG A 17 0.96 -11.76 1.74
CA ARG A 17 2.10 -11.46 0.86
C ARG A 17 1.76 -11.68 -0.60
N HIS A 18 0.85 -12.61 -0.89
CA HIS A 18 0.47 -12.95 -2.25
C HIS A 18 -0.98 -13.41 -2.32
N ILE A 19 -1.69 -12.95 -3.35
CA ILE A 19 -3.06 -13.35 -3.67
C ILE A 19 -3.07 -13.86 -5.12
N ASP A 20 -3.39 -15.15 -5.28
CA ASP A 20 -3.61 -15.80 -6.58
C ASP A 20 -5.05 -15.55 -7.02
N VAL A 21 -5.26 -14.41 -7.67
CA VAL A 21 -6.58 -13.97 -8.15
C VAL A 21 -7.18 -14.99 -9.14
N PRO A 22 -6.46 -15.53 -10.14
CA PRO A 22 -7.01 -16.54 -11.04
C PRO A 22 -7.58 -17.77 -10.32
N THR A 23 -6.86 -18.29 -9.32
CA THR A 23 -7.35 -19.42 -8.52
C THR A 23 -8.57 -19.03 -7.68
N LEU A 24 -8.57 -17.83 -7.06
CA LEU A 24 -9.73 -17.34 -6.31
C LEU A 24 -10.96 -17.25 -7.21
N MET A 25 -10.84 -16.72 -8.42
CA MET A 25 -11.97 -16.51 -9.33
C MET A 25 -12.65 -17.82 -9.78
N GLN A 26 -11.99 -18.97 -9.62
CA GLN A 26 -12.56 -20.29 -9.91
C GLN A 26 -13.27 -20.94 -8.71
N ALA A 27 -13.10 -20.39 -7.50
CA ALA A 27 -13.73 -20.89 -6.29
C ALA A 27 -15.15 -20.29 -6.10
N PRO A 28 -16.13 -21.05 -5.59
CA PRO A 28 -17.50 -20.56 -5.38
C PRO A 28 -17.57 -19.35 -4.44
N ASP A 29 -16.70 -19.27 -3.43
CA ASP A 29 -16.58 -18.13 -2.51
C ASP A 29 -15.39 -17.22 -2.83
N GLY A 30 -14.82 -17.36 -4.04
CA GLY A 30 -13.60 -16.69 -4.47
C GLY A 30 -13.59 -15.18 -4.31
N PHE A 31 -14.68 -14.55 -4.75
CA PHE A 31 -14.87 -13.10 -4.62
C PHE A 31 -14.99 -12.64 -3.17
N ALA A 32 -15.65 -13.42 -2.31
CA ALA A 32 -15.76 -13.11 -0.90
C ALA A 32 -14.38 -13.20 -0.21
N GLN A 33 -13.61 -14.24 -0.53
CA GLN A 33 -12.23 -14.40 -0.03
C GLN A 33 -11.30 -13.31 -0.56
N LEU A 34 -11.41 -12.93 -1.83
CA LEU A 34 -10.66 -11.81 -2.41
C LEU A 34 -10.98 -10.50 -1.69
N ARG A 35 -12.26 -10.22 -1.45
CA ARG A 35 -12.68 -8.99 -0.74
C ARG A 35 -12.12 -8.95 0.67
N ILE A 36 -12.18 -10.05 1.41
CA ILE A 36 -11.63 -10.15 2.78
C ILE A 36 -10.11 -9.99 2.76
N ALA A 37 -9.42 -10.62 1.80
CA ALA A 37 -7.97 -10.51 1.66
C ALA A 37 -7.53 -9.06 1.34
N LEU A 38 -8.27 -8.37 0.48
CA LEU A 38 -8.04 -6.96 0.17
C LEU A 38 -8.39 -6.05 1.36
N GLU A 39 -9.39 -6.41 2.16
CA GLU A 39 -9.72 -5.74 3.43
C GLU A 39 -8.56 -5.84 4.43
N GLU A 40 -8.09 -7.06 4.70
CA GLU A 40 -6.97 -7.31 5.61
C GLU A 40 -5.68 -6.59 5.15
N LEU A 41 -5.38 -6.58 3.85
CA LEU A 41 -4.25 -5.80 3.30
C LEU A 41 -4.38 -4.30 3.64
N GLY A 42 -5.59 -3.76 3.60
CA GLY A 42 -5.86 -2.35 3.87
C GLY A 42 -5.88 -1.97 5.35
N GLU A 43 -6.20 -2.88 6.27
CA GLU A 43 -6.28 -2.58 7.72
C GLU A 43 -4.92 -2.46 8.41
N THR A 44 -3.85 -2.96 7.79
CA THR A 44 -2.48 -2.87 8.31
C THR A 44 -1.91 -1.44 8.30
N LEU A 45 -2.61 -0.50 7.64
CA LEU A 45 -2.17 0.88 7.50
C LEU A 45 -2.78 1.80 8.58
N PRO A 46 -2.07 2.89 8.94
CA PRO A 46 -2.53 3.91 9.91
C PRO A 46 -3.87 4.53 9.54
N ASP A 47 -4.47 5.27 10.48
CA ASP A 47 -5.75 5.95 10.23
C ASP A 47 -5.73 6.73 8.91
N ARG A 48 -6.84 6.68 8.16
CA ARG A 48 -6.94 7.30 6.84
C ARG A 48 -6.65 8.80 6.82
N ASN A 49 -6.80 9.52 7.94
CA ASN A 49 -6.49 10.94 8.04
C ASN A 49 -5.00 11.24 8.30
N HIS A 50 -4.17 10.20 8.37
CA HIS A 50 -2.74 10.34 8.58
C HIS A 50 -2.10 11.16 7.44
N LYS A 51 -1.34 12.19 7.82
CA LYS A 51 -0.66 13.15 6.96
C LYS A 51 0.72 13.41 7.55
N GLY A 52 1.67 13.87 6.74
CA GLY A 52 2.99 14.27 7.25
C GLY A 52 4.00 13.15 7.40
N GLU A 53 3.66 11.92 7.05
CA GLU A 53 4.62 10.82 6.90
C GLU A 53 4.56 10.26 5.47
N PRO A 54 5.71 9.98 4.85
CA PRO A 54 5.74 9.44 3.51
C PRO A 54 5.25 7.99 3.49
N PRO A 55 4.68 7.54 2.35
CA PRO A 55 4.12 6.19 2.22
C PRO A 55 5.06 5.04 2.61
N TRP A 56 6.36 5.15 2.35
CA TRP A 56 7.35 4.12 2.70
C TRP A 56 7.64 4.00 4.19
N LEU A 57 7.25 4.96 5.02
CA LEU A 57 7.28 4.78 6.48
C LEU A 57 6.02 4.06 6.98
N LEU A 58 4.89 4.25 6.30
CA LEU A 58 3.63 3.60 6.66
C LEU A 58 3.58 2.14 6.23
N ALA A 59 4.24 1.78 5.13
CA ALA A 59 4.44 0.40 4.69
C ALA A 59 5.83 0.22 4.07
N PRO A 60 6.88 -0.02 4.88
CA PRO A 60 8.27 -0.10 4.42
C PRO A 60 8.55 -1.29 3.49
N GLU A 61 7.72 -2.33 3.56
CA GLU A 61 7.82 -3.51 2.69
C GLU A 61 7.12 -3.32 1.34
N SER A 62 6.37 -2.23 1.17
CA SER A 62 5.60 -1.94 -0.05
C SER A 62 6.38 -1.04 -0.99
N THR A 63 6.41 -1.42 -2.27
CA THR A 63 6.91 -0.57 -3.35
C THR A 63 5.84 0.46 -3.77
N LYS A 64 6.25 1.50 -4.50
CA LYS A 64 5.33 2.55 -5.00
C LYS A 64 4.18 1.99 -5.86
N ASP A 65 4.42 0.89 -6.57
CA ASP A 65 3.46 0.28 -7.50
C ASP A 65 2.59 -0.81 -6.85
N SER A 66 2.82 -1.10 -5.57
CA SER A 66 2.11 -2.14 -4.82
C SER A 66 0.60 -1.94 -4.83
N LEU A 67 -0.14 -3.04 -4.93
CA LEU A 67 -1.60 -3.04 -4.81
C LEU A 67 -2.07 -2.44 -3.49
N THR A 68 -1.27 -2.51 -2.43
CA THR A 68 -1.55 -1.91 -1.12
C THR A 68 -1.91 -0.42 -1.23
N TRP A 69 -1.31 0.33 -2.16
CA TRP A 69 -1.60 1.76 -2.37
C TRP A 69 -2.78 2.03 -3.30
N LYS A 70 -3.23 1.03 -4.05
CA LYS A 70 -4.31 1.14 -5.03
C LYS A 70 -5.66 0.67 -4.49
N VAL A 71 -5.71 0.33 -3.20
CA VAL A 71 -6.90 -0.23 -2.58
C VAL A 71 -7.22 0.47 -1.26
N ARG A 72 -8.51 0.80 -1.06
CA ARG A 72 -9.12 1.21 0.21
C ARG A 72 -8.32 2.29 0.95
N ARG A 73 -7.69 1.90 2.08
CA ARG A 73 -7.03 2.79 3.02
C ARG A 73 -5.69 3.28 2.47
N GLY A 74 -4.97 2.44 1.72
CA GLY A 74 -3.73 2.85 1.08
C GLY A 74 -3.96 3.88 -0.03
N GLU A 75 -5.05 3.74 -0.78
CA GLU A 75 -5.47 4.76 -1.76
C GLU A 75 -5.78 6.08 -1.05
N THR A 76 -6.57 6.05 0.03
CA THR A 76 -6.91 7.25 0.79
C THR A 76 -5.68 7.93 1.40
N LEU A 77 -4.73 7.14 1.95
CA LEU A 77 -3.49 7.64 2.51
C LEU A 77 -2.59 8.26 1.44
N MET A 78 -2.48 7.62 0.27
CA MET A 78 -1.72 8.16 -0.84
C MET A 78 -2.32 9.48 -1.32
N THR A 79 -3.63 9.54 -1.55
CA THR A 79 -4.32 10.77 -1.92
C THR A 79 -4.13 11.86 -0.86
N ASN A 80 -4.31 11.54 0.42
CA ASN A 80 -4.16 12.50 1.50
C ASN A 80 -2.74 13.02 1.65
N PHE A 81 -1.74 12.15 1.49
CA PHE A 81 -0.33 12.54 1.46
C PHE A 81 -0.04 13.45 0.29
N VAL A 82 -0.46 13.08 -0.93
CA VAL A 82 -0.20 13.87 -2.14
C VAL A 82 -0.85 15.25 -2.06
N THR A 83 -2.11 15.32 -1.64
CA THR A 83 -2.82 16.59 -1.45
C THR A 83 -2.12 17.47 -0.42
N TRP A 84 -1.76 16.90 0.73
CA TRP A 84 -1.03 17.64 1.78
C TRP A 84 0.35 18.11 1.30
N PHE A 85 1.12 17.24 0.65
CA PHE A 85 2.46 17.56 0.16
C PHE A 85 2.43 18.65 -0.93
N LYS A 86 1.42 18.65 -1.79
CA LYS A 86 1.18 19.69 -2.80
C LYS A 86 0.67 21.01 -2.23
N ASP A 87 0.16 21.02 -1.01
CA ASP A 87 -0.28 22.24 -0.32
C ASP A 87 0.88 22.95 0.39
N LEU A 88 1.95 22.21 0.74
CA LEU A 88 3.16 22.78 1.34
C LEU A 88 3.82 23.82 0.43
N ALA A 89 4.45 24.83 1.04
CA ALA A 89 5.30 25.78 0.32
C ALA A 89 6.53 25.07 -0.29
N PRO A 90 7.14 25.62 -1.36
CA PRO A 90 8.30 25.01 -2.01
C PRO A 90 9.45 24.69 -1.03
N ASP A 91 9.77 25.61 -0.12
CA ASP A 91 10.82 25.42 0.90
C ASP A 91 10.48 24.32 1.91
N GLU A 92 9.20 24.19 2.28
CA GLU A 92 8.71 23.14 3.17
C GLU A 92 8.74 21.77 2.48
N ARG A 93 8.40 21.70 1.18
CA ARG A 93 8.56 20.47 0.38
C ARG A 93 10.02 20.05 0.32
N GLN A 94 10.94 20.99 0.07
CA GLN A 94 12.36 20.69 0.03
C GLN A 94 12.88 20.20 1.39
N THR A 95 12.47 20.86 2.47
CA THR A 95 12.80 20.45 3.85
C THR A 95 12.27 19.04 4.13
N PHE A 96 11.04 18.75 3.70
CA PHE A 96 10.44 17.43 3.86
C PHE A 96 11.20 16.35 3.07
N ARG A 97 11.52 16.60 1.80
CA ARG A 97 12.31 15.70 0.94
C ARG A 97 13.67 15.39 1.55
N ASN A 98 14.33 16.39 2.15
CA ASN A 98 15.62 16.21 2.81
C ASN A 98 15.50 15.39 4.10
N ARG A 99 14.42 15.58 4.86
CA ARG A 99 14.16 14.84 6.10
C ARG A 99 13.78 13.39 5.85
N TYR A 100 13.05 13.14 4.76
CA TYR A 100 12.55 11.83 4.38
C TYR A 100 12.96 11.52 2.95
N PRO A 101 14.20 11.05 2.71
CA PRO A 101 14.66 10.70 1.38
C PRO A 101 13.90 9.47 0.84
N GLU A 102 13.73 9.41 -0.48
CA GLU A 102 13.14 8.26 -1.15
C GLU A 102 14.03 7.02 -1.02
N PRO A 103 13.50 5.88 -0.57
CA PRO A 103 14.20 4.62 -0.71
C PRO A 103 14.23 4.16 -2.18
N PRO A 104 15.09 3.21 -2.55
CA PRO A 104 15.22 2.72 -3.94
C PRO A 104 13.91 2.24 -4.58
N ALA A 105 12.98 1.68 -3.79
CA ALA A 105 11.68 1.23 -4.27
C ALA A 105 10.67 2.36 -4.58
N TRP A 106 11.06 3.61 -4.30
CA TRP A 106 10.24 4.82 -4.39
C TRP A 106 10.92 5.92 -5.22
N THR A 107 12.03 5.62 -5.89
CA THR A 107 12.77 6.59 -6.69
C THR A 107 11.89 7.29 -7.73
N GLY A 108 11.98 8.62 -7.76
CA GLY A 108 11.25 9.51 -8.67
C GLY A 108 9.82 9.81 -8.21
N PHE A 109 9.43 9.39 -7.01
CA PHE A 109 8.08 9.61 -6.49
C PHE A 109 7.79 11.10 -6.28
N TYR A 110 8.63 11.82 -5.53
CA TYR A 110 8.50 13.25 -5.30
C TYR A 110 8.53 14.06 -6.59
N ASP A 111 9.33 13.66 -7.57
CA ASP A 111 9.39 14.33 -8.88
C ASP A 111 8.09 14.12 -9.67
N SER A 112 7.42 12.98 -9.50
CA SER A 112 6.07 12.77 -10.06
C SER A 112 4.98 13.62 -9.41
N LEU A 113 5.25 14.20 -8.23
CA LEU A 113 4.33 15.08 -7.51
C LEU A 113 4.60 16.57 -7.76
N ALA A 114 5.72 16.91 -8.41
CA ALA A 114 6.14 18.29 -8.67
C ALA A 114 5.26 18.99 -9.71
#